data_AF-A0A6S6U5R9-F1
#
_entry.id   AF-A0A6S6U5R9-F1
#
_cell.length_a   1.000
_cell.length_b   1.000
_cell.length_c   1.000
_cell.angle_alpha   90.00
_cell.angle_beta   90.00
_cell.angle_gamma   90.00
#
_symmetry.space_group_name_H-M   'P 1'
#
loop_
_entity.id
_entity.type
_entity.pdbx_description
1 polymer ?
#
loop_
_entity_poly.entity_id
_entity_poly.type
_entity_poly.pdbx_seq_one_letter_code
_entity_poly.pdbx_strand_id
1 'polypeptide(L)'
;MKKLLLALLILSSTLWAEKHALMVGVNDVKGEFHLNVNLDLEMMKVLLKKAGFEVHTLEGNKASLTEIRKKFKSFYSLGKNDTFLFYYTGHGARMRGVNENEPIDNFFVMHSTDFDNNLTIVNSGALTDNEYSMHLHNIIAQKVSIIDACHSATLYKSLSKSKFVKSILPQKGSETIFDRANNIENFQSFKPNNLINLSAAKDNQQAEISPKGSIFTLVLIDLIKKNPNMTFKTLEKKIIGLIKPTALRIAKQTGADVKGKFTPEIYTAPASLKNLRVKDIFVKKKKANPSLSSVLESKPSSKPQRTKQLSISTADNKTKYPEGKPIKFNITSTVKEGYLYLFEKKRNNYTLLGERKLQNCQNMGKEKYCKFDNIYASKPLGKSVAYVVVTKKALVINKKAIKKNFEITEEFFDVEENLATQIKKERVDQISLTLDII
;
A
#
# COMPACT_ATOMS: atom_id res chain seq x y z
N MET A 1 35.96 11.92 -20.12
CA MET A 1 34.96 12.50 -19.19
C MET A 1 33.51 12.45 -19.69
N LYS A 2 33.11 13.07 -20.82
CA LYS A 2 31.68 13.13 -21.25
C LYS A 2 30.94 11.77 -21.25
N LYS A 3 31.56 10.67 -21.73
CA LYS A 3 30.96 9.32 -21.70
C LYS A 3 30.68 8.76 -20.28
N LEU A 4 31.44 9.17 -19.27
CA LEU A 4 31.26 8.72 -17.88
C LEU A 4 30.08 9.46 -17.19
N LEU A 5 29.83 10.71 -17.57
CA LEU A 5 28.71 11.50 -17.05
C LEU A 5 27.36 10.94 -17.52
N LEU A 6 27.30 10.45 -18.76
CA LEU A 6 26.08 9.88 -19.35
C LEU A 6 25.71 8.55 -18.67
N ALA A 7 26.69 7.70 -18.35
CA ALA A 7 26.48 6.46 -17.60
C ALA A 7 25.93 6.72 -16.18
N LEU A 8 26.39 7.77 -15.49
CA LEU A 8 25.90 8.12 -14.15
C LEU A 8 24.45 8.63 -14.15
N LEU A 9 24.02 9.33 -15.22
CA LEU A 9 22.64 9.79 -15.36
C LEU A 9 21.66 8.63 -15.54
N ILE A 10 22.02 7.62 -16.36
CA ILE A 10 21.19 6.44 -16.65
C ILE A 10 21.02 5.53 -15.41
N LEU A 11 21.98 5.51 -14.49
CA LEU A 11 21.91 4.76 -13.22
C LEU A 11 21.04 5.40 -12.13
N SER A 12 20.49 6.60 -12.38
CA SER A 12 19.75 7.37 -11.36
C SER A 12 18.23 7.30 -11.48
N SER A 13 17.69 6.73 -12.57
CA SER A 13 16.30 6.29 -12.62
C SER A 13 16.12 5.02 -11.77
N THR A 14 16.13 5.21 -10.45
CA THR A 14 15.58 4.23 -9.51
C THR A 14 14.17 3.89 -10.02
N LEU A 15 13.94 2.69 -10.55
CA LEU A 15 12.61 2.27 -10.95
C LEU A 15 11.74 2.12 -9.70
N TRP A 16 11.05 3.20 -9.35
CA TRP A 16 9.99 3.18 -8.36
C TRP A 16 8.88 2.32 -8.94
N ALA A 17 8.62 1.18 -8.31
CA ALA A 17 7.50 0.31 -8.66
C ALA A 17 6.21 1.15 -8.76
N GLU A 18 5.69 1.28 -9.96
CA GLU A 18 4.50 2.08 -10.23
C GLU A 18 3.26 1.36 -9.70
N LYS A 19 2.22 2.12 -9.40
CA LYS A 19 0.93 1.58 -8.95
C LYS A 19 -0.16 2.20 -9.81
N HIS A 20 -0.79 1.39 -10.66
CA HIS A 20 -1.82 1.83 -11.60
C HIS A 20 -3.13 1.14 -11.28
N ALA A 21 -4.22 1.89 -11.24
CA ALA A 21 -5.56 1.36 -11.00
C ALA A 21 -6.51 1.74 -12.16
N LEU A 22 -7.17 0.74 -12.71
CA LEU A 22 -8.34 0.90 -13.58
C LEU A 22 -9.60 0.61 -12.76
N MET A 23 -10.42 1.63 -12.57
CA MET A 23 -11.72 1.53 -11.91
C MET A 23 -12.82 1.67 -12.95
N VAL A 24 -13.76 0.74 -12.97
CA VAL A 24 -14.92 0.72 -13.88
C VAL A 24 -16.19 0.68 -13.03
N GLY A 25 -17.06 1.67 -13.24
CA GLY A 25 -18.37 1.74 -12.59
C GLY A 25 -19.50 1.83 -13.60
N VAL A 26 -20.42 0.87 -13.56
CA VAL A 26 -21.60 0.86 -14.43
C VAL A 26 -22.84 1.08 -13.57
N ASN A 27 -23.32 2.33 -13.58
CA ASN A 27 -24.55 2.74 -12.89
C ASN A 27 -25.82 2.44 -13.70
N ASP A 28 -25.70 2.34 -15.02
CA ASP A 28 -26.84 2.18 -15.91
C ASP A 28 -26.41 1.48 -17.21
N VAL A 29 -27.33 0.66 -17.71
CA VAL A 29 -27.26 -0.02 -19.00
C VAL A 29 -28.57 0.30 -19.71
N LYS A 30 -28.49 1.17 -20.72
CA LYS A 30 -29.59 1.61 -21.60
C LYS A 30 -30.81 2.27 -20.91
N GLY A 31 -30.69 2.77 -19.68
CA GLY A 31 -31.81 3.33 -18.92
C GLY A 31 -32.73 2.28 -18.29
N GLU A 32 -32.35 1.01 -18.29
CA GLU A 32 -33.17 -0.09 -17.75
C GLU A 32 -32.59 -0.61 -16.42
N PHE A 33 -31.29 -0.87 -16.38
CA PHE A 33 -30.64 -1.58 -15.28
C PHE A 33 -29.80 -0.64 -14.41
N HIS A 34 -30.49 0.05 -13.50
CA HIS A 34 -29.92 1.10 -12.65
C HIS A 34 -29.31 0.57 -11.33
N LEU A 35 -28.06 0.95 -11.07
CA LEU A 35 -27.32 0.80 -9.80
C LEU A 35 -26.72 2.15 -9.37
N ASN A 36 -26.54 2.36 -8.07
CA ASN A 36 -25.83 3.52 -7.52
C ASN A 36 -24.39 3.15 -7.10
N VAL A 37 -23.51 2.90 -8.07
CA VAL A 37 -22.11 2.51 -7.82
C VAL A 37 -21.16 3.70 -7.65
N ASN A 38 -21.65 4.95 -7.71
CA ASN A 38 -20.83 6.16 -7.53
C ASN A 38 -20.15 6.21 -6.15
N LEU A 39 -20.85 5.79 -5.08
CA LEU A 39 -20.28 5.74 -3.73
C LEU A 39 -19.13 4.73 -3.62
N ASP A 40 -19.26 3.60 -4.31
CA ASP A 40 -18.24 2.56 -4.37
C ASP A 40 -16.96 3.08 -5.04
N LEU A 41 -17.11 3.73 -6.20
CA LEU A 41 -16.01 4.38 -6.92
C LEU A 41 -15.33 5.42 -6.04
N GLU A 42 -16.05 6.37 -5.44
CA GLU A 42 -15.40 7.42 -4.65
C GLU A 42 -14.70 6.88 -3.39
N MET A 43 -15.30 5.92 -2.68
CA MET A 43 -14.66 5.28 -1.53
C MET A 43 -13.37 4.53 -1.91
N MET A 44 -13.40 3.77 -3.01
CA MET A 44 -12.25 3.01 -3.49
C MET A 44 -11.15 3.93 -4.04
N LYS A 45 -11.52 4.97 -4.79
CA LYS A 45 -10.61 5.99 -5.36
C LYS A 45 -9.83 6.72 -4.26
N VAL A 46 -10.50 7.07 -3.14
CA VAL A 46 -9.84 7.64 -1.95
C VAL A 46 -8.86 6.65 -1.32
N LEU A 47 -9.23 5.37 -1.19
CA LEU A 47 -8.33 4.33 -0.66
C LEU A 47 -7.10 4.15 -1.56
N LEU A 48 -7.29 4.02 -2.87
CA LEU A 48 -6.22 3.76 -3.84
C LEU A 48 -5.27 4.95 -4.00
N LYS A 49 -5.78 6.18 -4.06
CA LYS A 49 -4.93 7.39 -4.03
C LYS A 49 -4.10 7.46 -2.75
N LYS A 50 -4.67 7.12 -1.58
CA LYS A 50 -3.92 7.04 -0.31
C LYS A 50 -2.88 5.90 -0.30
N ALA A 51 -3.16 4.80 -1.00
CA ALA A 51 -2.23 3.69 -1.22
C ALA A 51 -1.12 4.00 -2.25
N GLY A 52 -1.20 5.16 -2.92
CA GLY A 52 -0.20 5.64 -3.88
C GLY A 52 -0.42 5.19 -5.32
N PHE A 53 -1.63 4.74 -5.68
CA PHE A 53 -1.98 4.44 -7.06
C PHE A 53 -2.24 5.73 -7.87
N GLU A 54 -1.78 5.75 -9.11
CA GLU A 54 -2.42 6.50 -10.19
C GLU A 54 -3.77 5.83 -10.50
N VAL A 55 -4.85 6.60 -10.46
CA VAL A 55 -6.21 6.08 -10.56
C VAL A 55 -6.89 6.61 -11.81
N HIS A 56 -7.24 5.70 -12.72
CA HIS A 56 -8.06 5.97 -13.88
C HIS A 56 -9.47 5.42 -13.64
N THR A 57 -10.49 6.25 -13.86
CA THR A 57 -11.89 5.87 -13.67
C THR A 57 -12.64 5.94 -15.00
N LEU A 58 -13.39 4.89 -15.31
CA LEU A 58 -14.33 4.81 -16.43
C LEU A 58 -15.74 4.63 -15.87
N GLU A 59 -16.64 5.54 -16.22
CA GLU A 59 -18.02 5.60 -15.72
C GLU A 59 -18.96 6.14 -16.79
N GLY A 60 -20.25 5.78 -16.71
CA GLY A 60 -21.25 6.11 -17.73
C GLY A 60 -20.80 5.69 -19.13
N ASN A 61 -20.93 6.57 -20.12
CA ASN A 61 -20.54 6.31 -21.52
C ASN A 61 -19.06 5.91 -21.70
N LYS A 62 -18.18 6.24 -20.73
CA LYS A 62 -16.76 5.83 -20.74
C LYS A 62 -16.54 4.40 -20.23
N ALA A 63 -17.49 3.82 -19.52
CA ALA A 63 -17.50 2.40 -19.14
C ALA A 63 -18.05 1.51 -20.27
N SER A 64 -17.68 1.83 -21.52
CA SER A 64 -17.96 1.03 -22.71
C SER A 64 -16.85 0.01 -22.96
N LEU A 65 -17.18 -1.10 -23.60
CA LEU A 65 -16.22 -2.17 -23.90
C LEU A 65 -15.01 -1.65 -24.69
N THR A 66 -15.23 -0.76 -25.66
CA THR A 66 -14.17 -0.14 -26.48
C THR A 66 -13.15 0.65 -25.66
N GLU A 67 -13.61 1.55 -24.77
CA GLU A 67 -12.70 2.34 -23.94
C GLU A 67 -12.04 1.48 -22.85
N ILE A 68 -12.71 0.46 -22.34
CA ILE A 68 -12.13 -0.51 -21.39
C ILE A 68 -11.02 -1.34 -22.06
N ARG A 69 -11.25 -1.90 -23.25
CA ARG A 69 -10.23 -2.60 -24.06
C ARG A 69 -9.01 -1.73 -24.33
N LYS A 70 -9.23 -0.49 -24.78
CA LYS A 70 -8.19 0.52 -25.00
C LYS A 70 -7.41 0.83 -23.73
N LYS A 71 -8.10 0.95 -22.58
CA LYS A 71 -7.45 1.25 -21.31
C LYS A 71 -6.68 0.06 -20.75
N PHE A 72 -7.15 -1.18 -20.88
CA PHE A 72 -6.36 -2.38 -20.58
C PHE A 72 -5.06 -2.44 -21.38
N LYS A 73 -5.13 -2.23 -22.70
CA LYS A 73 -3.95 -2.21 -23.59
C LYS A 73 -2.89 -1.18 -23.13
N SER A 74 -3.29 -0.05 -22.53
CA SER A 74 -2.35 0.94 -21.99
C SER A 74 -1.50 0.46 -20.80
N PHE A 75 -1.85 -0.66 -20.16
CA PHE A 75 -1.11 -1.24 -19.03
C PHE A 75 -0.24 -2.44 -19.42
N TYR A 76 -0.22 -2.84 -20.69
CA TYR A 76 0.60 -3.96 -21.16
C TYR A 76 2.12 -3.67 -21.06
N SER A 77 2.50 -2.39 -20.98
CA SER A 77 3.89 -1.94 -20.79
C SER A 77 4.35 -1.88 -19.33
N LEU A 78 3.49 -2.17 -18.35
CA LEU A 78 3.88 -2.14 -16.93
C LEU A 78 4.92 -3.22 -16.62
N GLY A 79 5.93 -2.88 -15.82
CA GLY A 79 7.00 -3.79 -15.43
C GLY A 79 6.58 -4.81 -14.38
N LYS A 80 7.36 -5.90 -14.28
CA LYS A 80 7.15 -6.98 -13.29
C LYS A 80 7.14 -6.53 -11.82
N ASN A 81 7.74 -5.38 -11.52
CA ASN A 81 7.82 -4.82 -10.16
C ASN A 81 6.61 -3.93 -9.83
N ASP A 82 5.85 -3.51 -10.83
CA ASP A 82 4.72 -2.60 -10.68
C ASP A 82 3.49 -3.33 -10.16
N THR A 83 2.47 -2.58 -9.73
CA THR A 83 1.18 -3.11 -9.32
C THR A 83 0.08 -2.58 -10.24
N PHE A 84 -0.60 -3.47 -10.95
CA PHE A 84 -1.86 -3.17 -11.63
C PHE A 84 -3.03 -3.58 -10.73
N LEU A 85 -4.03 -2.71 -10.59
CA LEU A 85 -5.27 -3.01 -9.91
C LEU A 85 -6.46 -2.76 -10.83
N PHE A 86 -7.33 -3.76 -10.98
CA PHE A 86 -8.64 -3.63 -11.61
C PHE A 86 -9.71 -3.61 -10.52
N TYR A 87 -10.62 -2.64 -10.57
CA TYR A 87 -11.81 -2.61 -9.73
C TYR A 87 -13.04 -2.45 -10.61
N TYR A 88 -13.96 -3.40 -10.51
CA TYR A 88 -15.26 -3.34 -11.17
C TYR A 88 -16.37 -3.26 -10.13
N THR A 89 -17.33 -2.37 -10.34
CA THR A 89 -18.60 -2.35 -9.61
C THR A 89 -19.74 -2.07 -10.57
N GLY A 90 -20.73 -2.96 -10.60
CA GLY A 90 -21.79 -2.97 -11.61
C GLY A 90 -22.52 -4.31 -11.65
N HIS A 91 -23.22 -4.57 -12.76
CA HIS A 91 -23.92 -5.85 -12.96
C HIS A 91 -22.99 -6.93 -13.52
N GLY A 92 -23.16 -8.16 -13.03
CA GLY A 92 -22.63 -9.37 -13.68
C GLY A 92 -23.78 -10.18 -14.27
N ALA A 93 -23.52 -10.87 -15.39
CA ALA A 93 -24.52 -11.70 -16.07
C ALA A 93 -23.86 -12.92 -16.72
N ARG A 94 -24.67 -13.78 -17.34
CA ARG A 94 -24.28 -15.09 -17.88
C ARG A 94 -24.89 -15.30 -19.25
N MET A 95 -24.13 -15.78 -20.21
CA MET A 95 -24.63 -16.14 -21.54
C MET A 95 -24.26 -17.57 -21.91
N ARG A 96 -24.93 -18.17 -22.90
CA ARG A 96 -24.50 -19.43 -23.51
C ARG A 96 -23.08 -19.26 -24.08
N GLY A 97 -22.20 -20.19 -23.76
CA GLY A 97 -20.85 -20.23 -24.30
C GLY A 97 -20.83 -20.74 -25.74
N VAL A 98 -19.66 -20.64 -26.38
CA VAL A 98 -19.49 -20.97 -27.82
C VAL A 98 -19.21 -22.47 -28.05
N ASN A 99 -18.81 -23.20 -27.01
CA ASN A 99 -18.34 -24.58 -27.15
C ASN A 99 -18.87 -25.47 -26.00
N GLU A 100 -18.97 -26.78 -26.25
CA GLU A 100 -19.55 -27.75 -25.29
C GLU A 100 -18.75 -27.89 -23.98
N ASN A 101 -17.45 -27.59 -24.00
CA ASN A 101 -16.58 -27.67 -22.81
C ASN A 101 -16.75 -26.46 -21.86
N GLU A 102 -17.30 -25.36 -22.37
CA GLU A 102 -17.60 -24.14 -21.63
C GLU A 102 -19.02 -23.68 -22.02
N PRO A 103 -20.08 -24.35 -21.52
CA PRO A 103 -21.45 -24.12 -21.98
C PRO A 103 -22.05 -22.79 -21.48
N ILE A 104 -21.40 -22.11 -20.54
CA ILE A 104 -21.86 -20.85 -19.93
C ILE A 104 -20.66 -19.93 -19.71
N ASP A 105 -20.66 -18.78 -20.37
CA ASP A 105 -19.69 -17.70 -20.16
C ASP A 105 -20.26 -16.68 -19.18
N ASN A 106 -19.45 -16.23 -18.20
CA ASN A 106 -19.82 -15.11 -17.33
C ASN A 106 -19.29 -13.82 -17.95
N PHE A 107 -20.00 -12.71 -17.76
CA PHE A 107 -19.57 -11.43 -18.29
C PHE A 107 -19.90 -10.27 -17.36
N PHE A 108 -19.04 -9.26 -17.39
CA PHE A 108 -19.31 -7.96 -16.82
C PHE A 108 -20.21 -7.19 -17.79
N VAL A 109 -21.31 -6.64 -17.28
CA VAL A 109 -22.20 -5.81 -18.08
C VAL A 109 -21.61 -4.41 -18.15
N MET A 110 -21.26 -3.97 -19.36
CA MET A 110 -20.70 -2.66 -19.65
C MET A 110 -21.83 -1.69 -19.95
N HIS A 111 -21.56 -0.38 -19.89
CA HIS A 111 -22.57 0.61 -20.29
C HIS A 111 -22.99 0.46 -21.77
N SER A 112 -22.06 -0.04 -22.61
CA SER A 112 -22.32 -0.35 -24.01
C SER A 112 -22.85 -1.76 -24.27
N THR A 113 -23.25 -2.53 -23.24
CA THR A 113 -23.85 -3.84 -23.47
C THR A 113 -25.20 -3.67 -24.17
N ASP A 114 -25.37 -4.40 -25.26
CA ASP A 114 -26.59 -4.43 -26.05
C ASP A 114 -27.31 -5.76 -25.84
N PHE A 115 -28.61 -5.69 -25.61
CA PHE A 115 -29.52 -6.82 -25.48
C PHE A 115 -30.64 -6.67 -26.52
N ASP A 116 -31.25 -7.77 -26.95
CA ASP A 116 -32.46 -7.71 -27.77
C ASP A 116 -33.66 -7.14 -27.01
N ASN A 117 -34.71 -6.75 -27.73
CA ASN A 117 -35.92 -6.12 -27.17
C ASN A 117 -36.68 -7.01 -26.16
N ASN A 118 -36.48 -8.33 -26.16
CA ASN A 118 -37.07 -9.25 -25.18
C ASN A 118 -36.17 -9.50 -23.96
N LEU A 119 -34.95 -8.95 -23.96
CA LEU A 119 -33.92 -9.20 -22.95
C LEU A 119 -33.66 -10.71 -22.78
N THR A 120 -33.34 -11.35 -23.90
CA THR A 120 -33.05 -12.80 -24.02
C THR A 120 -31.70 -13.08 -24.66
N ILE A 121 -31.28 -12.26 -25.64
CA ILE A 121 -30.01 -12.37 -26.35
C ILE A 121 -29.11 -11.20 -25.96
N VAL A 122 -27.82 -11.46 -25.72
CA VAL A 122 -26.77 -10.42 -25.68
C VAL A 122 -26.24 -10.24 -27.09
N ASN A 123 -26.38 -9.03 -27.62
CA ASN A 123 -25.94 -8.68 -28.97
C ASN A 123 -24.49 -8.19 -28.99
N SER A 124 -24.07 -7.33 -28.07
CA SER A 124 -22.71 -6.77 -28.09
C SER A 124 -22.28 -6.15 -26.77
N GLY A 125 -21.03 -5.70 -26.68
CA GLY A 125 -20.56 -4.86 -25.59
C GLY A 125 -20.45 -5.54 -24.22
N ALA A 126 -20.45 -6.87 -24.16
CA ALA A 126 -20.16 -7.65 -22.97
C ALA A 126 -18.64 -7.87 -22.84
N LEU A 127 -18.07 -7.64 -21.66
CA LEU A 127 -16.70 -8.06 -21.34
C LEU A 127 -16.75 -9.45 -20.72
N THR A 128 -16.43 -10.49 -21.49
CA THR A 128 -16.44 -11.87 -20.98
C THR A 128 -15.30 -12.12 -19.99
N ASP A 129 -15.48 -13.10 -19.11
CA ASP A 129 -14.42 -13.64 -18.25
C ASP A 129 -13.20 -14.10 -19.05
N ASN A 130 -13.39 -14.72 -20.21
CA ASN A 130 -12.31 -15.09 -21.13
C ASN A 130 -11.55 -13.86 -21.68
N GLU A 131 -12.23 -12.83 -22.19
CA GLU A 131 -11.58 -11.58 -22.63
C GLU A 131 -10.84 -10.88 -21.48
N TYR A 132 -11.46 -10.83 -20.30
CA TYR A 132 -10.87 -10.28 -19.11
C TYR A 132 -9.60 -11.04 -18.67
N SER A 133 -9.63 -12.38 -18.73
CA SER A 133 -8.49 -13.23 -18.41
C SER A 133 -7.32 -13.00 -19.37
N MET A 134 -7.59 -12.82 -20.67
CA MET A 134 -6.61 -12.42 -21.69
C MET A 134 -5.99 -11.06 -21.36
N HIS A 135 -6.80 -10.06 -20.99
CA HIS A 135 -6.29 -8.75 -20.58
C HIS A 135 -5.38 -8.82 -19.35
N LEU A 136 -5.75 -9.62 -18.34
CA LEU A 136 -4.90 -9.86 -17.17
C LEU A 136 -3.64 -10.67 -17.49
N HIS A 137 -3.69 -11.60 -18.45
CA HIS A 137 -2.54 -12.39 -18.85
C HIS A 137 -1.45 -11.52 -19.51
N ASN A 138 -1.85 -10.56 -20.35
CA ASN A 138 -0.95 -9.64 -21.05
C ASN A 138 -0.28 -8.59 -20.13
N ILE A 139 -0.76 -8.39 -18.91
CA ILE A 139 -0.16 -7.45 -17.94
C ILE A 139 0.83 -8.22 -17.05
N ILE A 140 2.15 -8.01 -17.21
CA ILE A 140 3.16 -8.77 -16.46
C ILE A 140 3.31 -8.36 -14.98
N ALA A 141 2.80 -7.19 -14.60
CA ALA A 141 2.84 -6.64 -13.25
C ALA A 141 2.15 -7.53 -12.19
N GLN A 142 2.37 -7.24 -10.90
CA GLN A 142 1.54 -7.80 -9.83
C GLN A 142 0.12 -7.30 -10.01
N LYS A 143 -0.83 -8.22 -10.17
CA LYS A 143 -2.24 -7.91 -10.43
C LYS A 143 -3.08 -8.08 -9.19
N VAL A 144 -3.99 -7.14 -8.99
CA VAL A 144 -5.06 -7.22 -7.99
C VAL A 144 -6.37 -6.95 -8.71
N SER A 145 -7.31 -7.88 -8.61
CA SER A 145 -8.67 -7.73 -9.13
C SER A 145 -9.63 -7.63 -7.95
N ILE A 146 -10.57 -6.69 -8.01
CA ILE A 146 -11.63 -6.53 -7.03
C ILE A 146 -12.94 -6.39 -7.80
N ILE A 147 -13.83 -7.38 -7.67
CA ILE A 147 -15.07 -7.48 -8.43
C ILE A 147 -16.26 -7.36 -7.47
N ASP A 148 -16.97 -6.23 -7.51
CA ASP A 148 -18.22 -6.00 -6.78
C ASP A 148 -19.43 -6.12 -7.71
N ALA A 149 -19.73 -7.36 -8.08
CA ALA A 149 -20.82 -7.78 -8.97
C ALA A 149 -21.29 -9.22 -8.63
N CYS A 150 -22.47 -9.61 -9.11
CA CYS A 150 -22.91 -11.01 -9.06
C CYS A 150 -22.14 -11.90 -10.05
N HIS A 151 -22.21 -13.22 -9.87
CA HIS A 151 -21.64 -14.22 -10.80
C HIS A 151 -20.13 -14.03 -11.08
N SER A 152 -19.33 -13.90 -10.01
CA SER A 152 -17.90 -13.60 -10.09
C SER A 152 -16.95 -14.77 -9.68
N ALA A 153 -17.38 -16.05 -9.76
CA ALA A 153 -16.57 -17.23 -9.38
C ALA A 153 -16.92 -18.66 -9.95
N THR A 154 -17.95 -18.89 -10.78
CA THR A 154 -18.77 -20.14 -10.97
C THR A 154 -19.43 -20.81 -9.70
N LEU A 155 -20.67 -21.36 -9.63
CA LEU A 155 -21.82 -21.60 -10.56
C LEU A 155 -23.20 -21.77 -9.81
N TYR A 156 -24.36 -21.53 -10.46
CA TYR A 156 -25.79 -21.95 -10.19
C TYR A 156 -26.57 -21.66 -8.86
N LYS A 157 -27.56 -20.72 -8.87
CA LYS A 157 -29.00 -20.93 -8.51
C LYS A 157 -29.89 -19.64 -8.55
N SER A 158 -31.17 -19.84 -8.92
CA SER A 158 -32.45 -19.09 -8.70
C SER A 158 -32.48 -17.60 -8.27
N LEU A 159 -33.48 -16.86 -8.78
CA LEU A 159 -33.52 -15.40 -8.84
C LEU A 159 -34.46 -14.72 -7.83
N SER A 160 -34.11 -13.50 -7.41
CA SER A 160 -34.95 -12.58 -6.63
C SER A 160 -35.09 -11.24 -7.36
N LYS A 161 -36.31 -10.71 -7.49
CA LYS A 161 -36.63 -9.43 -8.16
C LYS A 161 -36.29 -8.19 -7.29
N SER A 162 -35.16 -8.19 -6.58
CA SER A 162 -34.78 -7.08 -5.69
C SER A 162 -33.93 -6.03 -6.39
N LYS A 163 -34.28 -4.75 -6.21
CA LYS A 163 -33.53 -3.58 -6.72
C LYS A 163 -32.10 -3.45 -6.14
N PHE A 164 -31.74 -4.29 -5.18
CA PHE A 164 -30.43 -4.30 -4.51
C PHE A 164 -29.48 -5.38 -5.05
N VAL A 165 -29.89 -6.16 -6.05
CA VAL A 165 -29.12 -7.28 -6.62
C VAL A 165 -28.29 -6.83 -7.84
N LYS A 166 -26.99 -7.11 -7.82
CA LYS A 166 -26.05 -6.78 -8.91
C LYS A 166 -25.99 -7.81 -10.06
N SER A 167 -27.14 -8.37 -10.44
CA SER A 167 -27.28 -9.34 -11.53
C SER A 167 -28.29 -8.85 -12.55
N ILE A 168 -28.01 -9.06 -13.84
CA ILE A 168 -28.98 -8.86 -14.94
C ILE A 168 -29.36 -10.24 -15.46
N LEU A 169 -30.65 -10.42 -15.76
CA LEU A 169 -31.33 -11.71 -15.86
C LEU A 169 -32.39 -11.62 -16.98
N PRO A 170 -32.60 -12.70 -17.77
CA PRO A 170 -33.57 -12.65 -18.86
C PRO A 170 -35.00 -12.37 -18.38
N GLN A 171 -35.79 -11.61 -19.17
CA GLN A 171 -37.17 -11.30 -18.79
C GLN A 171 -38.18 -12.43 -19.11
N LYS A 172 -37.81 -13.40 -19.96
CA LYS A 172 -38.69 -14.48 -20.43
C LYS A 172 -38.02 -15.85 -20.27
N GLY A 173 -38.68 -16.77 -19.58
CA GLY A 173 -38.20 -18.13 -19.31
C GLY A 173 -37.77 -18.37 -17.85
N SER A 174 -37.48 -19.63 -17.51
CA SER A 174 -36.91 -20.04 -16.22
C SER A 174 -35.38 -20.03 -16.21
N GLU A 175 -34.76 -19.67 -17.33
CA GLU A 175 -33.31 -19.72 -17.53
C GLU A 175 -32.64 -18.45 -16.99
N THR A 176 -31.56 -18.63 -16.23
CA THR A 176 -30.74 -17.56 -15.65
C THR A 176 -29.57 -17.18 -16.57
N ILE A 177 -29.72 -17.38 -17.88
CA ILE A 177 -28.66 -17.41 -18.87
C ILE A 177 -29.22 -16.76 -20.14
N PHE A 178 -28.51 -15.78 -20.70
CA PHE A 178 -28.85 -15.18 -21.99
C PHE A 178 -28.34 -16.03 -23.15
N ASP A 179 -28.98 -15.93 -24.30
CA ASP A 179 -28.41 -16.40 -25.56
C ASP A 179 -27.28 -15.46 -26.02
N ARG A 180 -26.31 -16.01 -26.76
CA ARG A 180 -25.17 -15.27 -27.32
C ARG A 180 -25.42 -15.00 -28.79
N ALA A 181 -25.29 -13.74 -29.22
CA ALA A 181 -25.27 -13.39 -30.63
C ALA A 181 -23.90 -13.69 -31.29
N ASN A 182 -23.91 -14.00 -32.58
CA ASN A 182 -22.73 -14.42 -33.36
C ASN A 182 -21.62 -13.36 -33.48
N ASN A 183 -21.92 -12.10 -33.16
CA ASN A 183 -20.98 -10.96 -33.18
C ASN A 183 -20.29 -10.71 -31.83
N ILE A 184 -20.56 -11.51 -30.79
CA ILE A 184 -19.75 -11.52 -29.57
C ILE A 184 -18.48 -12.34 -29.82
N GLU A 185 -17.34 -11.65 -29.84
CA GLU A 185 -16.02 -12.24 -30.02
C GLU A 185 -15.78 -13.41 -29.04
N ASN A 186 -15.23 -14.51 -29.56
CA ASN A 186 -14.84 -15.67 -28.79
C ASN A 186 -13.35 -15.57 -28.41
N PHE A 187 -13.05 -15.22 -27.17
CA PHE A 187 -11.69 -15.14 -26.65
C PHE A 187 -11.25 -16.46 -26.04
N GLN A 188 -9.98 -16.83 -26.24
CA GLN A 188 -9.38 -17.95 -25.54
C GLN A 188 -9.26 -17.62 -24.03
N SER A 189 -9.55 -18.59 -23.17
CA SER A 189 -9.33 -18.48 -21.73
C SER A 189 -7.84 -18.54 -21.38
N PHE A 190 -7.37 -17.63 -20.53
CA PHE A 190 -5.98 -17.59 -20.04
C PHE A 190 -5.92 -17.72 -18.52
N LYS A 191 -4.85 -18.34 -18.00
CA LYS A 191 -4.56 -18.37 -16.56
C LYS A 191 -3.56 -17.25 -16.22
N PRO A 192 -4.00 -16.11 -15.64
CA PRO A 192 -3.11 -15.01 -15.29
C PRO A 192 -2.25 -15.35 -14.06
N ASN A 193 -0.93 -15.18 -14.21
CA ASN A 193 0.04 -15.31 -13.12
C ASN A 193 0.14 -14.01 -12.30
N ASN A 194 0.61 -14.10 -11.06
CA ASN A 194 0.72 -12.96 -10.13
C ASN A 194 -0.61 -12.23 -9.91
N LEU A 195 -1.71 -12.96 -9.72
CA LEU A 195 -3.05 -12.41 -9.50
C LEU A 195 -3.52 -12.62 -8.05
N ILE A 196 -4.13 -11.59 -7.48
CA ILE A 196 -4.99 -11.66 -6.28
C ILE A 196 -6.37 -11.16 -6.70
N ASN A 197 -7.36 -12.05 -6.82
CA ASN A 197 -8.73 -11.71 -7.17
C ASN A 197 -9.62 -11.75 -5.93
N LEU A 198 -10.36 -10.67 -5.66
CA LEU A 198 -11.32 -10.55 -4.57
C LEU A 198 -12.72 -10.37 -5.19
N SER A 199 -13.53 -11.43 -5.18
CA SER A 199 -14.90 -11.43 -5.70
C SER A 199 -15.91 -11.19 -4.58
N ALA A 200 -16.90 -10.33 -4.81
CA ALA A 200 -17.92 -9.99 -3.83
C ALA A 200 -18.85 -11.14 -3.48
N ALA A 201 -19.14 -12.04 -4.42
CA ALA A 201 -20.03 -13.16 -4.20
C ALA A 201 -19.60 -14.38 -5.01
N LYS A 202 -19.95 -15.56 -4.52
CA LYS A 202 -20.08 -16.76 -5.35
C LYS A 202 -21.28 -16.62 -6.29
N ASP A 203 -21.44 -17.52 -7.23
CA ASP A 203 -22.31 -17.32 -8.41
C ASP A 203 -23.68 -17.95 -8.24
N ASN A 204 -23.77 -18.85 -7.28
CA ASN A 204 -24.99 -19.22 -6.62
C ASN A 204 -25.44 -18.16 -5.58
N GLN A 205 -24.80 -17.00 -5.56
CA GLN A 205 -25.09 -15.90 -4.66
C GLN A 205 -25.12 -14.56 -5.41
N GLN A 206 -25.69 -13.56 -4.76
CA GLN A 206 -25.89 -12.23 -5.32
C GLN A 206 -25.21 -11.19 -4.42
N ALA A 207 -24.31 -10.40 -5.00
CA ALA A 207 -23.74 -9.24 -4.34
C ALA A 207 -24.83 -8.16 -4.18
N GLU A 208 -24.88 -7.56 -2.99
CA GLU A 208 -25.92 -6.58 -2.62
C GLU A 208 -25.37 -5.15 -2.58
N ILE A 209 -26.10 -4.22 -3.21
CA ILE A 209 -25.89 -2.77 -3.10
C ILE A 209 -26.82 -2.15 -2.05
N SER A 210 -26.41 -1.06 -1.41
CA SER A 210 -27.23 -0.33 -0.44
C SER A 210 -27.17 1.20 -0.66
N PRO A 211 -28.03 2.01 -0.02
CA PRO A 211 -27.94 3.46 -0.06
C PRO A 211 -26.61 4.05 0.44
N LYS A 212 -25.75 3.25 1.07
CA LYS A 212 -24.41 3.65 1.54
C LYS A 212 -23.27 3.11 0.66
N GLY A 213 -23.58 2.55 -0.52
CA GLY A 213 -22.66 1.76 -1.34
C GLY A 213 -22.82 0.27 -1.10
N SER A 214 -21.99 -0.53 -1.75
CA SER A 214 -22.11 -1.99 -1.79
C SER A 214 -21.53 -2.65 -0.55
N ILE A 215 -22.22 -3.70 -0.07
CA ILE A 215 -21.90 -4.31 1.22
C ILE A 215 -20.48 -4.90 1.23
N PHE A 216 -20.04 -5.48 0.12
CA PHE A 216 -18.68 -5.99 -0.02
C PHE A 216 -17.63 -4.87 0.00
N THR A 217 -17.75 -3.88 -0.88
CA THR A 217 -16.84 -2.71 -0.92
C THR A 217 -16.73 -2.01 0.43
N LEU A 218 -17.85 -1.80 1.13
CA LEU A 218 -17.87 -1.20 2.47
C LEU A 218 -17.06 -2.01 3.50
N VAL A 219 -17.26 -3.32 3.56
CA VAL A 219 -16.55 -4.21 4.49
C VAL A 219 -15.06 -4.32 4.16
N LEU A 220 -14.73 -4.45 2.86
CA LEU A 220 -13.35 -4.50 2.37
C LEU A 220 -12.57 -3.24 2.77
N ILE A 221 -13.12 -2.05 2.48
CA ILE A 221 -12.47 -0.77 2.76
C ILE A 221 -12.33 -0.53 4.28
N ASP A 222 -13.32 -0.90 5.09
CA ASP A 222 -13.25 -0.80 6.55
C ASP A 222 -12.13 -1.67 7.15
N LEU A 223 -12.02 -2.93 6.71
CA LEU A 223 -10.97 -3.86 7.15
C LEU A 223 -9.56 -3.41 6.74
N ILE A 224 -9.39 -2.96 5.49
CA ILE A 224 -8.11 -2.42 5.00
C ILE A 224 -7.69 -1.19 5.82
N LYS A 225 -8.62 -0.27 6.11
CA LYS A 225 -8.34 0.94 6.91
C LYS A 225 -8.00 0.61 8.37
N LYS A 226 -8.69 -0.34 8.99
CA LYS A 226 -8.51 -0.69 10.41
C LYS A 226 -7.27 -1.55 10.69
N ASN A 227 -6.93 -2.49 9.81
CA ASN A 227 -5.78 -3.38 10.02
C ASN A 227 -5.17 -3.85 8.69
N PRO A 228 -4.37 -3.01 8.02
CA PRO A 228 -3.72 -3.38 6.78
C PRO A 228 -2.56 -4.39 6.98
N ASN A 229 -2.13 -4.69 8.21
CA ASN A 229 -1.00 -5.61 8.44
C ASN A 229 -1.41 -7.10 8.40
N MET A 230 -2.69 -7.42 8.20
CA MET A 230 -3.17 -8.79 8.02
C MET A 230 -2.82 -9.37 6.63
N THR A 231 -2.83 -10.70 6.50
CA THR A 231 -2.68 -11.38 5.19
C THR A 231 -3.99 -11.42 4.42
N PHE A 232 -3.95 -11.66 3.11
CA PHE A 232 -5.16 -11.89 2.32
C PHE A 232 -5.99 -13.09 2.82
N LYS A 233 -5.35 -14.17 3.30
CA LYS A 233 -6.01 -15.30 3.98
C LYS A 233 -6.78 -14.89 5.23
N THR A 234 -6.26 -13.93 6.02
CA THR A 234 -6.96 -13.37 7.18
C THR A 234 -8.05 -12.38 6.77
N LEU A 235 -7.83 -11.60 5.70
CA LEU A 235 -8.80 -10.67 5.15
C LEU A 235 -10.05 -11.40 4.67
N GLU A 236 -9.90 -12.47 3.88
CA GLU A 236 -10.98 -13.34 3.41
C GLU A 236 -11.92 -13.78 4.54
N LYS A 237 -11.37 -14.40 5.59
CA LYS A 237 -12.12 -14.83 6.78
C LYS A 237 -12.86 -13.68 7.47
N LYS A 238 -12.23 -12.50 7.59
CA LYS A 238 -12.83 -11.33 8.23
C LYS A 238 -13.92 -10.68 7.39
N ILE A 239 -13.76 -10.65 6.06
CA ILE A 239 -14.77 -10.16 5.13
C ILE A 239 -16.03 -11.02 5.27
N ILE A 240 -15.90 -12.34 5.15
CA ILE A 240 -17.03 -13.30 5.24
C ILE A 240 -17.80 -13.10 6.57
N GLY A 241 -17.08 -12.96 7.70
CA GLY A 241 -17.69 -12.73 9.01
C GLY A 241 -18.40 -11.37 9.18
N LEU A 242 -18.17 -10.39 8.29
CA LEU A 242 -18.68 -9.02 8.42
C LEU A 242 -19.74 -8.61 7.38
N ILE A 243 -19.96 -9.38 6.30
CA ILE A 243 -21.00 -9.09 5.29
C ILE A 243 -22.39 -9.01 5.94
N LYS A 244 -22.88 -10.11 6.53
CA LYS A 244 -24.23 -10.17 7.12
C LYS A 244 -24.44 -9.14 8.25
N PRO A 245 -23.53 -8.99 9.24
CA PRO A 245 -23.66 -7.93 10.25
C PRO A 245 -23.70 -6.51 9.66
N THR A 246 -22.93 -6.25 8.61
CA THR A 246 -22.90 -4.93 7.96
C THR A 246 -24.18 -4.66 7.19
N ALA A 247 -24.69 -5.62 6.43
CA ALA A 247 -25.98 -5.51 5.73
C ALA A 247 -27.12 -5.24 6.72
N LEU A 248 -27.28 -6.08 7.76
CA LEU A 248 -28.35 -5.91 8.76
C LEU A 248 -28.29 -4.56 9.48
N ARG A 249 -27.08 -4.07 9.79
CA ARG A 249 -26.90 -2.73 10.36
C ARG A 249 -27.32 -1.62 9.39
N ILE A 250 -27.04 -1.76 8.10
CA ILE A 250 -27.43 -0.77 7.08
C ILE A 250 -28.94 -0.81 6.83
N ALA A 251 -29.54 -2.00 6.74
CA ALA A 251 -30.99 -2.18 6.65
C ALA A 251 -31.69 -1.46 7.81
N LYS A 252 -31.27 -1.70 9.06
CA LYS A 252 -31.81 -1.01 10.25
C LYS A 252 -31.63 0.52 10.20
N GLN A 253 -30.55 1.02 9.59
CA GLN A 253 -30.24 2.45 9.52
C GLN A 253 -30.90 3.19 8.33
N THR A 254 -31.41 2.49 7.32
CA THR A 254 -31.81 3.09 6.04
C THR A 254 -33.15 2.59 5.49
N GLY A 255 -33.72 1.53 6.09
CA GLY A 255 -34.91 0.85 5.56
C GLY A 255 -34.66 -0.02 4.33
N ALA A 256 -33.42 -0.14 3.85
CA ALA A 256 -33.09 -0.93 2.66
C ALA A 256 -33.22 -2.44 2.89
N ASP A 257 -33.75 -3.18 1.90
CA ASP A 257 -33.88 -4.65 1.93
C ASP A 257 -32.56 -5.35 1.55
N VAL A 258 -31.53 -5.12 2.37
CA VAL A 258 -30.22 -5.78 2.27
C VAL A 258 -30.07 -6.81 3.40
N LYS A 259 -29.63 -8.01 3.05
CA LYS A 259 -29.64 -9.21 3.91
C LYS A 259 -28.24 -9.78 4.13
N GLY A 260 -27.27 -9.42 3.29
CA GLY A 260 -25.91 -9.92 3.29
C GLY A 260 -25.86 -11.44 3.11
N LYS A 261 -26.71 -12.01 2.25
CA LYS A 261 -26.82 -13.46 2.02
C LYS A 261 -25.85 -13.97 0.95
N PHE A 262 -24.61 -13.51 1.00
CA PHE A 262 -23.56 -13.87 0.07
C PHE A 262 -22.20 -14.02 0.76
N THR A 263 -21.28 -14.70 0.10
CA THR A 263 -19.97 -15.10 0.61
C THR A 263 -18.90 -14.61 -0.37
N PRO A 264 -18.14 -13.56 -0.02
CA PRO A 264 -16.99 -13.13 -0.81
C PRO A 264 -15.89 -14.19 -0.82
N GLU A 265 -15.08 -14.19 -1.88
CA GLU A 265 -14.00 -15.14 -2.10
C GLU A 265 -12.73 -14.42 -2.52
N ILE A 266 -11.57 -14.91 -2.04
CA ILE A 266 -10.27 -14.44 -2.50
C ILE A 266 -9.55 -15.58 -3.21
N TYR A 267 -9.39 -15.50 -4.53
CA TYR A 267 -8.57 -16.40 -5.32
C TYR A 267 -7.17 -15.81 -5.50
N THR A 268 -6.11 -16.63 -5.52
CA THR A 268 -4.77 -16.15 -5.88
C THR A 268 -3.98 -17.14 -6.73
N ALA A 269 -3.24 -16.60 -7.71
CA ALA A 269 -2.32 -17.34 -8.56
C ALA A 269 -0.92 -16.67 -8.51
N PRO A 270 0.11 -17.30 -7.93
CA PRO A 270 0.10 -18.57 -7.19
C PRO A 270 -0.67 -18.50 -5.85
N ALA A 271 -1.00 -19.66 -5.29
CA ALA A 271 -1.69 -19.77 -3.99
C ALA A 271 -0.92 -19.15 -2.81
N SER A 272 0.41 -19.02 -2.92
CA SER A 272 1.27 -18.39 -1.92
C SER A 272 0.96 -16.90 -1.69
N LEU A 273 0.36 -16.22 -2.67
CA LEU A 273 -0.06 -14.81 -2.53
C LEU A 273 -1.17 -14.61 -1.49
N LYS A 274 -1.92 -15.66 -1.08
CA LYS A 274 -2.82 -15.57 0.10
C LYS A 274 -2.07 -15.18 1.39
N ASN A 275 -0.76 -15.37 1.46
CA ASN A 275 0.07 -14.99 2.60
C ASN A 275 0.67 -13.56 2.50
N LEU A 276 0.55 -12.88 1.34
CA LEU A 276 0.95 -11.48 1.19
C LEU A 276 0.14 -10.59 2.16
N ARG A 277 0.73 -9.52 2.69
CA ARG A 277 0.02 -8.61 3.60
C ARG A 277 -0.75 -7.56 2.80
N VAL A 278 -1.93 -7.22 3.28
CA VAL A 278 -2.81 -6.21 2.69
C VAL A 278 -2.10 -4.85 2.53
N LYS A 279 -1.21 -4.48 3.46
CA LYS A 279 -0.42 -3.25 3.42
C LYS A 279 0.54 -3.17 2.23
N ASP A 280 1.00 -4.30 1.70
CA ASP A 280 1.99 -4.31 0.61
C ASP A 280 1.34 -3.75 -0.68
N ILE A 281 0.04 -3.99 -0.84
CA ILE A 281 -0.82 -3.43 -1.89
C ILE A 281 -1.43 -2.08 -1.46
N PHE A 282 -2.18 -2.04 -0.36
CA PHE A 282 -3.09 -0.92 -0.02
C PHE A 282 -2.52 0.13 0.94
N VAL A 283 -1.24 0.07 1.29
CA VAL A 283 -0.54 1.16 1.96
C VAL A 283 0.53 1.69 1.02
N LYS A 284 0.60 3.03 0.88
CA LYS A 284 1.70 3.66 0.18
C LYS A 284 2.97 3.33 0.94
N LYS A 285 3.89 2.59 0.31
CA LYS A 285 5.24 2.40 0.86
C LYS A 285 5.78 3.80 1.15
N LYS A 286 5.96 4.12 2.43
CA LYS A 286 6.59 5.38 2.81
C LYS A 286 7.97 5.37 2.16
N LYS A 287 8.43 6.55 1.71
CA LYS A 287 9.85 6.71 1.36
C LYS A 287 10.62 6.15 2.55
N ALA A 288 11.44 5.12 2.36
CA ALA A 288 12.07 4.42 3.47
C ALA A 288 12.66 5.49 4.39
N ASN A 289 12.19 5.52 5.64
CA ASN A 289 12.68 6.52 6.58
C ASN A 289 14.20 6.35 6.61
N PRO A 290 14.99 7.44 6.58
CA PRO A 290 16.44 7.31 6.62
C PRO A 290 16.80 6.44 7.84
N SER A 291 17.65 5.44 7.66
CA SER A 291 18.19 4.69 8.81
C SER A 291 19.06 5.63 9.64
N LEU A 292 19.24 5.36 10.94
CA LEU A 292 20.13 6.17 11.76
C LEU A 292 21.56 6.17 11.22
N SER A 293 22.01 5.03 10.67
CA SER A 293 23.26 4.91 9.90
C SER A 293 23.31 5.89 8.71
N SER A 294 22.27 5.97 7.88
CA SER A 294 22.24 6.89 6.74
C SER A 294 22.28 8.38 7.12
N VAL A 295 22.02 8.73 8.39
CA VAL A 295 22.06 10.12 8.88
C VAL A 295 23.35 10.42 9.63
N LEU A 296 23.75 9.55 10.58
CA LEU A 296 24.95 9.74 11.39
C LEU A 296 26.24 9.42 10.61
N GLU A 297 26.21 8.40 9.74
CA GLU A 297 27.37 7.96 8.96
C GLU A 297 27.46 8.64 7.59
N SER A 298 26.43 9.40 7.18
CA SER A 298 26.58 10.26 6.01
C SER A 298 27.67 11.29 6.29
N LYS A 299 28.80 11.17 5.58
CA LYS A 299 29.75 12.28 5.48
C LYS A 299 28.96 13.52 5.06
N PRO A 300 29.13 14.68 5.72
CA PRO A 300 28.51 15.93 5.25
C PRO A 300 28.85 16.09 3.76
N SER A 301 27.84 16.45 2.96
CA SER A 301 27.86 16.30 1.49
C SER A 301 29.15 16.85 0.88
N SER A 302 29.68 16.17 -0.14
CA SER A 302 31.04 16.23 -0.74
C SER A 302 31.75 17.58 -0.99
N LYS A 303 31.18 18.73 -0.65
CA LYS A 303 31.96 19.96 -0.39
C LYS A 303 32.47 19.92 1.06
N PRO A 304 33.78 20.12 1.32
CA PRO A 304 34.33 20.07 2.66
C PRO A 304 33.87 21.28 3.51
N GLN A 305 32.65 21.21 4.05
CA GLN A 305 32.29 21.96 5.23
C GLN A 305 33.10 21.42 6.40
N ARG A 306 34.31 21.96 6.56
CA ARG A 306 34.95 22.11 7.88
C ARG A 306 34.06 23.05 8.70
N THR A 307 32.91 22.55 9.18
CA THR A 307 32.21 23.20 10.28
C THR A 307 33.14 23.13 11.48
N LYS A 308 33.88 24.23 11.74
CA LYS A 308 34.62 24.45 12.99
C LYS A 308 33.66 24.61 14.20
N GLN A 309 32.47 24.01 14.14
CA GLN A 309 31.35 24.25 15.04
C GLN A 309 31.16 23.14 16.07
N LEU A 310 31.81 21.99 15.90
CA LEU A 310 31.88 20.91 16.87
C LEU A 310 33.29 20.31 16.96
N SER A 311 33.70 19.95 18.17
CA SER A 311 34.83 19.06 18.44
C SER A 311 34.43 18.02 19.50
N ILE A 312 35.05 16.84 19.46
CA ILE A 312 34.90 15.80 20.47
C ILE A 312 36.28 15.21 20.77
N SER A 313 36.60 15.10 22.06
CA SER A 313 37.74 14.33 22.56
C SER A 313 37.36 13.59 23.84
N THR A 314 38.24 12.68 24.27
CA THR A 314 38.19 12.11 25.61
C THR A 314 39.04 12.92 26.57
N ALA A 315 38.69 12.96 27.85
CA ALA A 315 39.35 13.85 28.82
C ALA A 315 40.82 13.50 29.09
N ASP A 316 41.24 12.25 28.84
CA ASP A 316 42.63 11.80 28.90
C ASP A 316 43.26 11.59 27.51
N ASN A 317 42.60 12.06 26.45
CA ASN A 317 42.99 11.92 25.03
C ASN A 317 43.27 10.48 24.56
N LYS A 318 42.77 9.46 25.28
CA LYS A 318 42.88 8.06 24.87
C LYS A 318 41.72 7.64 23.97
N THR A 319 42.00 6.73 23.06
CA THR A 319 40.97 6.04 22.25
C THR A 319 40.80 4.58 22.63
N LYS A 320 41.64 4.04 23.53
CA LYS A 320 41.61 2.64 23.98
C LYS A 320 41.20 2.55 25.44
N TYR A 321 40.16 1.76 25.75
CA TYR A 321 39.65 1.60 27.11
C TYR A 321 39.32 0.13 27.42
N PRO A 322 39.85 -0.43 28.53
CA PRO A 322 39.40 -1.73 29.02
C PRO A 322 37.92 -1.72 29.42
N GLU A 323 37.23 -2.85 29.25
CA GLU A 323 35.86 -3.05 29.74
C GLU A 323 35.69 -2.59 31.19
N GLY A 324 34.58 -1.92 31.49
CA GLY A 324 34.25 -1.38 32.82
C GLY A 324 34.99 -0.10 33.20
N LYS A 325 35.94 0.40 32.41
CA LYS A 325 36.61 1.68 32.72
C LYS A 325 35.75 2.89 32.32
N PRO A 326 35.73 3.97 33.13
CA PRO A 326 34.97 5.16 32.82
C PRO A 326 35.60 5.95 31.67
N ILE A 327 34.76 6.37 30.72
CA ILE A 327 35.11 7.26 29.62
C ILE A 327 34.47 8.62 29.91
N LYS A 328 35.26 9.69 29.79
CA LYS A 328 34.80 11.07 29.96
C LYS A 328 34.95 11.79 28.62
N PHE A 329 33.86 12.30 28.06
CA PHE A 329 33.89 13.03 26.80
C PHE A 329 33.83 14.54 27.04
N ASN A 330 34.74 15.25 26.38
CA ASN A 330 34.79 16.69 26.30
C ASN A 330 34.34 17.10 24.89
N ILE A 331 33.34 17.97 24.79
CA ILE A 331 32.74 18.37 23.53
C ILE A 331 32.68 19.89 23.50
N THR A 332 33.33 20.51 22.51
CA THR A 332 33.19 21.95 22.28
C THR A 332 32.25 22.24 21.13
N SER A 333 31.52 23.36 21.20
CA SER A 333 30.68 23.82 20.10
C SER A 333 30.66 25.34 19.96
N THR A 334 30.70 25.86 18.73
CA THR A 334 30.38 27.28 18.50
C THR A 334 28.88 27.55 18.47
N VAL A 335 28.05 26.50 18.35
CA VAL A 335 26.58 26.62 18.37
C VAL A 335 26.15 27.04 19.78
N LYS A 336 25.37 28.13 19.87
CA LYS A 336 25.00 28.74 21.17
C LYS A 336 23.80 28.06 21.83
N GLU A 337 22.88 27.54 21.02
CA GLU A 337 21.58 27.06 21.44
C GLU A 337 21.19 25.76 20.74
N GLY A 338 20.38 24.94 21.42
CA GLY A 338 19.89 23.67 20.91
C GLY A 338 20.16 22.53 21.89
N TYR A 339 20.03 21.31 21.39
CA TYR A 339 20.15 20.08 22.14
C TYR A 339 21.31 19.28 21.57
N LEU A 340 22.21 18.85 22.44
CA LEU A 340 23.38 18.07 22.09
C LEU A 340 23.20 16.62 22.57
N TYR A 341 23.34 15.69 21.63
CA TYR A 341 23.18 14.26 21.84
C TYR A 341 24.51 13.55 21.58
N LEU A 342 24.88 12.63 22.48
CA LEU A 342 26.02 11.74 22.33
C LEU A 342 25.50 10.31 22.13
N PHE A 343 25.61 9.80 20.92
CA PHE A 343 25.28 8.42 20.57
C PHE A 343 26.54 7.55 20.52
N GLU A 344 26.41 6.27 20.79
CA GLU A 344 27.43 5.25 20.55
C GLU A 344 26.92 4.25 19.53
N LYS A 345 27.72 3.92 18.51
CA LYS A 345 27.48 2.77 17.62
C LYS A 345 28.38 1.61 18.02
N LYS A 346 27.77 0.47 18.38
CA LYS A 346 28.47 -0.82 18.55
C LYS A 346 27.87 -1.83 17.59
N ARG A 347 28.69 -2.37 16.68
CA ARG A 347 28.24 -3.22 15.55
C ARG A 347 27.12 -2.51 14.77
N ASN A 348 25.89 -2.99 14.85
CA ASN A 348 24.72 -2.41 14.17
C ASN A 348 23.79 -1.62 15.11
N ASN A 349 24.01 -1.66 16.43
CA ASN A 349 23.15 -1.03 17.43
C ASN A 349 23.64 0.37 17.76
N TYR A 350 22.69 1.25 18.11
CA TYR A 350 22.96 2.60 18.57
C TYR A 350 22.41 2.83 19.98
N THR A 351 23.21 3.43 20.86
CA THR A 351 22.81 3.73 22.25
C THR A 351 23.00 5.21 22.53
N LEU A 352 22.01 5.87 23.15
CA LEU A 352 22.18 7.24 23.62
C LEU A 352 22.97 7.27 24.94
N LEU A 353 24.23 7.69 24.89
CA LEU A 353 25.10 7.83 26.07
C LEU A 353 24.74 9.06 26.93
N GLY A 354 24.10 10.07 26.34
CA GLY A 354 23.56 11.21 27.07
C GLY A 354 23.04 12.34 26.17
N GLU A 355 22.24 13.23 26.76
CA GLU A 355 21.80 14.48 26.15
C GLU A 355 22.11 15.68 27.07
N ARG A 356 22.23 16.88 26.50
CA ARG A 356 22.37 18.14 27.24
C ARG A 356 21.87 19.32 26.40
N LYS A 357 21.17 20.30 26.99
CA LYS A 357 20.90 21.60 26.36
C LYS A 357 22.21 22.40 26.26
N LEU A 358 22.51 23.01 25.12
CA LEU A 358 23.73 23.81 24.90
C LEU A 358 23.82 25.04 25.83
N GLN A 359 22.67 25.57 26.27
CA GLN A 359 22.60 26.62 27.27
C GLN A 359 23.18 26.16 28.63
N ASN A 360 23.09 24.86 28.94
CA ASN A 360 23.57 24.22 30.18
C ASN A 360 25.02 23.71 30.05
N CYS A 361 25.76 24.19 29.06
CA CYS A 361 27.20 23.98 28.88
C CYS A 361 27.98 25.25 29.25
N GLN A 362 29.18 25.07 29.79
CA GLN A 362 30.05 26.17 30.23
C GLN A 362 30.45 27.05 29.05
N ASN A 363 30.49 28.37 29.24
CA ASN A 363 31.00 29.27 28.21
C ASN A 363 32.54 29.30 28.26
N MET A 364 33.18 29.11 27.11
CA MET A 364 34.63 29.28 26.92
C MET A 364 34.85 30.24 25.75
N GLY A 365 34.79 31.54 26.03
CA GLY A 365 34.84 32.60 25.03
C GLY A 365 33.73 32.46 23.99
N LYS A 366 34.09 32.17 22.73
CA LYS A 366 33.12 31.98 21.64
C LYS A 366 32.51 30.57 21.61
N GLU A 367 32.99 29.63 22.41
CA GLU A 367 32.52 28.23 22.42
C GLU A 367 31.70 27.87 23.68
N LYS A 368 30.91 26.80 23.54
CA LYS A 368 30.24 26.05 24.61
C LYS A 368 31.05 24.80 24.90
N TYR A 369 31.35 24.54 26.16
CA TYR A 369 32.06 23.36 26.64
C TYR A 369 31.10 22.44 27.39
N CYS A 370 30.83 21.28 26.81
CA CYS A 370 29.91 20.26 27.33
C CYS A 370 30.70 19.02 27.76
N LYS A 371 30.48 18.58 29.00
CA LYS A 371 31.13 17.38 29.55
C LYS A 371 30.13 16.25 29.78
N PHE A 372 30.51 15.03 29.39
CA PHE A 372 29.75 13.81 29.63
C PHE A 372 30.59 12.84 30.45
N ASP A 373 30.22 12.69 31.72
CA ASP A 373 30.80 11.76 32.68
C ASP A 373 29.88 10.54 32.90
N ASN A 374 30.34 9.58 33.70
CA ASN A 374 29.61 8.37 34.09
C ASN A 374 29.16 7.53 32.88
N ILE A 375 29.98 7.51 31.83
CA ILE A 375 29.90 6.58 30.70
C ILE A 375 31.02 5.55 30.92
N TYR A 376 30.77 4.30 30.57
CA TYR A 376 31.72 3.21 30.80
C TYR A 376 31.95 2.44 29.51
N ALA A 377 33.21 2.06 29.27
CA ALA A 377 33.58 1.07 28.28
C ALA A 377 32.79 -0.23 28.56
N SER A 378 32.07 -0.75 27.57
CA SER A 378 31.16 -1.88 27.75
C SER A 378 31.07 -2.72 26.49
N LYS A 379 30.64 -3.99 26.65
CA LYS A 379 30.45 -4.93 25.55
C LYS A 379 29.48 -4.43 24.46
N PRO A 380 29.57 -4.97 23.23
CA PRO A 380 30.63 -5.86 22.73
C PRO A 380 32.00 -5.15 22.63
N LEU A 381 33.08 -5.91 22.86
CA LEU A 381 34.45 -5.45 22.66
C LEU A 381 34.74 -5.16 21.18
N GLY A 382 35.83 -4.43 20.92
CA GLY A 382 36.26 -3.99 19.60
C GLY A 382 35.91 -2.52 19.31
N LYS A 383 35.73 -2.20 18.03
CA LYS A 383 35.50 -0.82 17.59
C LYS A 383 34.11 -0.31 17.96
N SER A 384 34.09 0.82 18.65
CA SER A 384 32.93 1.65 18.93
C SER A 384 33.10 3.02 18.27
N VAL A 385 31.99 3.67 17.88
CA VAL A 385 32.03 5.04 17.34
C VAL A 385 31.05 5.92 18.10
N ALA A 386 31.60 6.94 18.78
CA ALA A 386 30.81 7.99 19.41
C ALA A 386 30.42 9.03 18.35
N TYR A 387 29.14 9.39 18.26
CA TYR A 387 28.62 10.46 17.40
C TYR A 387 28.05 11.57 18.27
N VAL A 388 28.49 12.80 18.01
CA VAL A 388 27.88 14.02 18.56
C VAL A 388 26.97 14.61 17.51
N VAL A 389 25.74 14.93 17.92
CA VAL A 389 24.73 15.59 17.08
C VAL A 389 24.19 16.79 17.84
N VAL A 390 24.17 17.96 17.21
CA VAL A 390 23.41 19.12 17.71
C VAL A 390 22.14 19.28 16.91
N THR A 391 20.99 19.42 17.57
CA THR A 391 19.68 19.66 16.96
C THR A 391 19.02 20.93 17.49
N LYS A 392 18.19 21.57 16.66
CA LYS A 392 17.41 22.77 17.03
C LYS A 392 16.35 22.47 18.09
N LYS A 393 15.74 21.28 18.04
CA LYS A 393 14.69 20.81 18.94
C LYS A 393 15.10 19.52 19.65
N ALA A 394 14.47 19.26 20.79
CA ALA A 394 14.63 18.01 21.52
C ALA A 394 14.17 16.82 20.66
N LEU A 395 14.94 15.74 20.67
CA LEU A 395 14.58 14.49 20.02
C LEU A 395 13.58 13.72 20.90
N VAL A 396 12.51 13.21 20.28
CA VAL A 396 11.42 12.54 20.99
C VAL A 396 11.07 11.19 20.36
N ILE A 397 10.73 10.19 21.17
CA ILE A 397 10.18 8.92 20.73
C ILE A 397 8.86 8.71 21.46
N ASN A 398 7.80 8.40 20.71
CA ASN A 398 6.43 8.25 21.25
C ASN A 398 5.99 9.45 22.12
N LYS A 399 6.28 10.67 21.65
CA LYS A 399 6.05 11.97 22.32
C LYS A 399 6.79 12.16 23.66
N LYS A 400 7.74 11.29 24.02
CA LYS A 400 8.60 11.42 25.21
C LYS A 400 10.02 11.78 24.79
N ALA A 401 10.69 12.66 25.53
CA ALA A 401 12.11 12.94 25.31
C ALA A 401 12.96 11.68 25.52
N ILE A 402 13.95 11.46 24.64
CA ILE A 402 14.89 10.35 24.78
C ILE A 402 15.85 10.59 25.96
N LYS A 403 16.15 9.56 26.73
CA LYS A 403 17.00 9.65 27.94
C LYS A 403 18.25 8.79 27.80
N LYS A 404 19.27 9.09 28.62
CA LYS A 404 20.51 8.30 28.70
C LYS A 404 20.21 6.80 28.86
N ASN A 405 21.05 5.98 28.21
CA ASN A 405 20.95 4.52 28.09
C ASN A 405 19.76 4.01 27.26
N PHE A 406 19.12 4.87 26.45
CA PHE A 406 18.12 4.43 25.49
C PHE A 406 18.80 3.71 24.31
N GLU A 407 18.51 2.41 24.14
CA GLU A 407 18.95 1.60 23.00
C GLU A 407 17.99 1.77 21.82
N ILE A 408 18.55 1.97 20.62
CA ILE A 408 17.84 2.23 19.38
C ILE A 408 18.03 1.01 18.48
N THR A 409 17.06 0.09 18.56
CA THR A 409 16.91 -1.07 17.67
C THR A 409 16.30 -0.66 16.32
N GLU A 410 16.35 -1.56 15.33
CA GLU A 410 15.80 -1.30 13.99
C GLU A 410 14.28 -1.03 13.99
N GLU A 411 13.55 -1.58 14.97
CA GLU A 411 12.10 -1.43 15.11
C GLU A 411 11.66 0.04 15.29
N PHE A 412 12.52 0.88 15.86
CA PHE A 412 12.24 2.32 15.99
C PHE A 412 12.23 3.06 14.64
N PHE A 413 12.72 2.45 13.54
CA PHE A 413 12.78 3.13 12.24
C PHE A 413 11.44 3.15 11.49
N ASP A 414 10.48 2.29 11.83
CA ASP A 414 9.16 2.19 11.18
C ASP A 414 8.11 3.21 11.70
N VAL A 415 8.44 3.98 12.75
CA VAL A 415 7.53 4.99 13.35
C VAL A 415 7.40 6.23 12.45
N GLU A 416 6.24 6.93 12.52
CA GLU A 416 5.89 8.01 11.60
C GLU A 416 6.84 9.21 11.55
N GLU A 417 7.48 9.54 12.67
CA GLU A 417 8.57 10.50 12.73
C GLU A 417 9.73 9.86 13.51
N ASN A 418 10.41 8.91 12.88
CA ASN A 418 11.51 8.19 13.52
C ASN A 418 12.69 9.12 13.88
N LEU A 419 13.56 8.66 14.79
CA LEU A 419 14.67 9.45 15.33
C LEU A 419 15.60 10.00 14.22
N ALA A 420 15.88 9.19 13.21
CA ALA A 420 16.72 9.57 12.08
C ALA A 420 16.08 10.67 11.21
N THR A 421 14.76 10.67 11.04
CA THR A 421 14.02 11.74 10.35
C THR A 421 14.09 13.05 11.13
N GLN A 422 13.93 12.99 12.46
CA GLN A 422 14.10 14.15 13.34
C GLN A 422 15.52 14.71 13.28
N ILE A 423 16.54 13.86 13.37
CA ILE A 423 17.94 14.29 13.23
C ILE A 423 18.16 14.90 11.84
N LYS A 424 17.74 14.26 10.75
CA LYS A 424 17.91 14.80 9.39
C LYS A 424 17.25 16.17 9.19
N LYS A 425 16.15 16.45 9.88
CA LYS A 425 15.36 17.69 9.82
C LYS A 425 15.91 18.79 10.74
N GLU A 426 16.31 18.44 11.95
CA GLU A 426 16.63 19.38 13.03
C GLU A 426 18.15 19.53 13.28
N ARG A 427 19.01 18.68 12.69
CA ARG A 427 20.48 18.72 12.83
C ARG A 427 21.06 20.05 12.36
N VAL A 428 21.87 20.64 13.24
CA VAL A 428 22.70 21.81 12.98
C VAL A 428 24.09 21.37 12.50
N ASP A 429 24.74 20.46 13.24
CA ASP A 429 26.08 19.95 12.95
C ASP A 429 26.27 18.53 13.53
N GLN A 430 27.30 17.80 13.09
CA GLN A 430 27.68 16.50 13.64
C GLN A 430 29.18 16.19 13.51
N ILE A 431 29.71 15.42 14.45
CA ILE A 431 31.08 14.88 14.42
C ILE A 431 31.14 13.48 15.06
N SER A 432 32.18 12.70 14.77
CA SER A 432 32.37 11.36 15.37
C SER A 432 33.80 11.11 15.84
N LEU A 433 33.94 10.24 16.85
CA LEU A 433 35.21 9.75 17.39
C LEU A 433 35.18 8.21 17.49
N THR A 434 36.20 7.55 16.95
CA THR A 434 36.36 6.09 17.04
C THR A 434 37.12 5.70 18.31
N LEU A 435 36.65 4.65 18.98
CA LEU A 435 37.24 4.08 20.18
C LEU A 435 37.46 2.57 19.99
N ASP A 436 38.51 2.01 20.57
CA ASP A 436 38.71 0.57 20.70
C ASP A 436 38.42 0.17 22.17
N ILE A 437 37.40 -0.66 22.38
CA ILE A 437 37.08 -1.25 23.68
C ILE A 437 37.79 -2.60 23.77
N ILE A 438 38.67 -2.78 24.77
CA ILE A 438 39.53 -3.96 24.95
C ILE A 438 39.19 -4.78 26.19
#